data_AF-A0A800G2B3-F1
#
_entry.id   AF-A0A800G2B3-F1
#
_cell.length_a   1.000
_cell.length_b   1.000
_cell.length_c   1.000
_cell.angle_alpha   90.00
_cell.angle_beta   90.00
_cell.angle_gamma   90.00
#
_symmetry.space_group_name_H-M   'P 1'
#
loop_
_entity.id
_entity.type
_entity.pdbx_description
1 polymer ?
#
loop_
_entity_poly.entity_id
_entity_poly.type
_entity_poly.pdbx_seq_one_letter_code
_entity_poly.pdbx_strand_id
1 'polypeptide(L)'
;MLQLLKPLLPVALALMPLAEAQDQPEFMIAEGEHLHVLCWFYSERTGQALPDALLLSGQEVMAQGRALFGGSADAGAAPFQLFIYTTRKGASGYIAGAESVSPGSSPGTVDLAHWASRTVHVRMRPYPGDRPLVELSVPVDCLRRASAGIAHLVRQDLAGGEDNAPRWFAAGAAQYLATRALAGRGLDGLGDESIWLGTRVFAVRRMIAGGSLPVLEDVLADSVDELEESAVESLHAVLFEFLMEQLADRGEAWGQLRTRLARGLRGPALLPVLEEWLGEGGIGGLEAHFHRWLQQRRPAWDDVQPALQRHPEGWAQAPLQGNAIAWRSGTVPEPPYRIRGEFRTFLDVRTGTAQANVLFGRLGADFLQVSIHSDTGVSVWDRSHEKDNFEMLQSKGWSTPFQLRDWQHFEIRVLGEDAYVSVANERLSPFSILGRDMGGAWAVGSFKGSVTLWRSLSIEPIRD
;
A
#
# COMPACT_ATOMS: atom_id res chain seq x y z
N MET A 1 -37.50 -19.50 21.62
CA MET A 1 -36.41 -20.26 20.97
C MET A 1 -35.18 -19.36 20.89
N LEU A 2 -34.63 -19.05 22.06
CA LEU A 2 -33.43 -18.23 22.30
C LEU A 2 -32.43 -19.19 22.91
N GLN A 3 -31.65 -19.91 22.10
CA GLN A 3 -30.63 -20.82 22.64
C GLN A 3 -29.41 -20.86 21.71
N LEU A 4 -28.25 -20.58 22.32
CA LEU A 4 -26.90 -21.02 21.95
C LEU A 4 -26.14 -20.25 20.84
N LEU A 5 -25.89 -18.96 21.05
CA LEU A 5 -24.85 -18.19 20.33
C LEU A 5 -23.98 -17.32 21.28
N LYS A 6 -23.54 -17.89 22.41
CA LYS A 6 -22.49 -17.31 23.27
C LYS A 6 -21.59 -18.45 23.71
N PRO A 7 -20.39 -18.61 23.10
CA PRO A 7 -19.20 -18.11 23.80
C PRO A 7 -18.02 -17.79 22.84
N LEU A 8 -17.99 -16.62 22.20
CA LEU A 8 -16.75 -16.15 21.53
C LEU A 8 -16.38 -14.70 21.87
N LEU A 9 -17.36 -13.87 22.25
CA LEU A 9 -17.12 -12.54 22.79
C LEU A 9 -16.36 -12.48 24.13
N PRO A 10 -16.53 -13.40 25.12
CA PRO A 10 -15.93 -13.23 26.44
C PRO A 10 -14.40 -13.43 26.47
N VAL A 11 -13.83 -14.21 25.55
CA VAL A 11 -12.39 -14.52 25.58
C VAL A 11 -11.55 -13.35 25.06
N ALA A 12 -12.03 -12.64 24.03
CA ALA A 12 -11.40 -11.40 23.55
C ALA A 12 -11.56 -10.24 24.54
N LEU A 13 -12.68 -10.19 25.30
CA LEU A 13 -12.91 -9.21 26.36
C LEU A 13 -12.15 -9.51 27.66
N ALA A 14 -11.78 -10.77 27.92
CA ALA A 14 -11.08 -11.18 29.16
C ALA A 14 -9.55 -11.02 29.10
N LEU A 15 -8.96 -10.76 27.92
CA LEU A 15 -7.50 -10.71 27.73
C LEU A 15 -6.90 -9.30 27.71
N MET A 16 -7.68 -8.25 28.00
CA MET A 16 -7.13 -6.89 28.11
C MET A 16 -7.02 -6.45 29.58
N PRO A 17 -5.91 -5.80 29.98
CA PRO A 17 -5.83 -5.17 31.28
C PRO A 17 -6.96 -4.13 31.36
N LEU A 18 -7.87 -4.33 32.31
CA LEU A 18 -8.81 -3.34 32.81
C LEU A 18 -8.00 -2.16 33.37
N ALA A 19 -7.53 -1.29 32.48
CA ALA A 19 -7.03 0.02 32.88
C ALA A 19 -8.26 0.83 33.27
N GLU A 20 -8.42 1.02 34.58
CA GLU A 20 -9.34 1.97 35.22
C GLU A 20 -9.41 3.28 34.41
N ALA A 21 -10.51 3.56 33.68
CA ALA A 21 -10.84 4.90 33.18
C ALA A 21 -12.18 4.93 32.43
N GLN A 22 -12.88 6.05 32.56
CA GLN A 22 -14.14 6.48 31.92
C GLN A 22 -14.20 6.45 30.37
N ASP A 23 -13.23 5.86 29.66
CA ASP A 23 -13.14 5.81 28.19
C ASP A 23 -13.03 4.35 27.70
N GLN A 24 -14.12 3.58 27.80
CA GLN A 24 -14.16 2.27 27.15
C GLN A 24 -14.26 2.46 25.62
N PRO A 25 -13.34 1.87 24.83
CA PRO A 25 -13.46 1.90 23.38
C PRO A 25 -14.75 1.20 22.95
N GLU A 26 -15.48 1.82 22.04
CA GLU A 26 -16.57 1.15 21.33
C GLU A 26 -15.96 0.14 20.35
N PHE A 27 -16.59 -1.02 20.24
CA PHE A 27 -16.19 -2.03 19.26
C PHE A 27 -17.28 -2.18 18.21
N MET A 28 -16.86 -2.24 16.95
CA MET A 28 -17.73 -2.61 15.84
C MET A 28 -17.37 -4.01 15.37
N ILE A 29 -18.41 -4.79 15.05
CA ILE A 29 -18.27 -6.19 14.65
C ILE A 29 -18.92 -6.37 13.28
N ALA A 30 -18.26 -7.12 12.42
CA ALA A 30 -18.87 -7.74 11.24
C ALA A 30 -18.62 -9.25 11.30
N GLU A 31 -19.68 -10.04 11.11
CA GLU A 31 -19.62 -11.51 11.22
C GLU A 31 -19.98 -12.15 9.89
N GLY A 32 -19.20 -13.15 9.48
CA GLY A 32 -19.53 -14.08 8.41
C GLY A 32 -19.21 -15.51 8.85
N GLU A 33 -19.63 -16.49 8.04
CA GLU A 33 -19.54 -17.91 8.39
C GLU A 33 -18.13 -18.39 8.77
N HIS A 34 -17.09 -17.85 8.13
CA HIS A 34 -15.70 -18.29 8.31
C HIS A 34 -14.75 -17.19 8.80
N LEU A 35 -15.24 -15.96 9.00
CA LEU A 35 -14.44 -14.82 9.39
C LEU A 35 -15.28 -13.86 10.23
N HIS A 36 -14.76 -13.47 11.39
CA HIS A 36 -15.29 -12.38 12.19
C HIS A 36 -14.28 -11.23 12.23
N VAL A 37 -14.78 -10.00 12.15
CA VAL A 37 -13.97 -8.78 12.20
C VAL A 37 -14.37 -7.98 13.41
N LEU A 38 -13.39 -7.61 14.23
CA LEU A 38 -13.53 -6.77 15.41
C LEU A 38 -12.66 -5.54 15.23
N CYS A 39 -13.28 -4.37 15.12
CA CYS A 39 -12.57 -3.10 15.02
C CYS A 39 -12.80 -2.28 16.29
N TRP A 40 -11.72 -1.82 16.91
CA TRP A 40 -11.82 -0.96 18.10
C TRP A 40 -11.73 0.50 17.71
N PHE A 41 -12.74 1.28 18.10
CA PHE A 41 -12.89 2.70 17.81
C PHE A 41 -13.22 3.48 19.09
N TYR A 42 -13.07 4.80 19.02
CA TYR A 42 -13.50 5.72 20.08
C TYR A 42 -14.56 6.71 19.56
N SER A 43 -15.10 6.49 18.35
CA SER A 43 -15.95 7.45 17.66
C SER A 43 -16.94 6.73 16.73
N GLU A 44 -18.23 6.88 17.00
CA GLU A 44 -19.36 6.33 16.21
C GLU A 44 -19.35 6.77 14.73
N ARG A 45 -18.59 7.81 14.37
CA ARG A 45 -18.73 8.53 13.08
C ARG A 45 -18.16 7.80 11.87
N THR A 46 -17.32 6.78 12.04
CA THR A 46 -16.80 5.98 10.90
C THR A 46 -17.77 4.92 10.40
N GLY A 47 -18.84 4.64 11.16
CA GLY A 47 -19.90 3.70 10.76
C GLY A 47 -19.44 2.25 10.51
N GLN A 48 -20.40 1.40 10.15
CA GLN A 48 -20.21 -0.03 9.86
C GLN A 48 -19.35 -0.31 8.59
N ALA A 49 -18.98 0.72 7.83
CA ALA A 49 -18.32 0.59 6.53
C ALA A 49 -16.93 -0.07 6.58
N LEU A 50 -16.11 0.21 7.61
CA LEU A 50 -14.78 -0.42 7.73
C LEU A 50 -14.86 -1.92 8.07
N PRO A 51 -15.55 -2.35 9.16
CA PRO A 51 -15.73 -3.76 9.47
C PRO A 51 -16.28 -4.57 8.29
N ASP A 52 -17.29 -4.04 7.58
CA ASP A 52 -17.88 -4.70 6.42
C ASP A 52 -16.88 -4.81 5.25
N ALA A 53 -16.12 -3.74 4.99
CA ALA A 53 -15.10 -3.77 3.94
C ALA A 53 -13.99 -4.80 4.22
N LEU A 54 -13.58 -4.93 5.48
CA LEU A 54 -12.61 -5.92 5.92
C LEU A 54 -13.18 -7.35 5.83
N LEU A 55 -14.44 -7.55 6.26
CA LEU A 55 -15.10 -8.84 6.18
C LEU A 55 -15.20 -9.31 4.73
N LEU A 56 -15.69 -8.45 3.84
CA LEU A 56 -15.83 -8.77 2.42
C LEU A 56 -14.48 -9.02 1.74
N SER A 57 -13.46 -8.19 2.02
CA SER A 57 -12.10 -8.40 1.48
C SER A 57 -11.48 -9.69 2.00
N GLY A 58 -11.72 -10.02 3.27
CA GLY A 58 -11.26 -11.26 3.88
C GLY A 58 -11.93 -12.49 3.27
N GLN A 59 -13.25 -12.47 3.09
CA GLN A 59 -14.00 -13.55 2.44
C GLN A 59 -13.53 -13.78 1.00
N GLU A 60 -13.27 -12.72 0.25
CA GLU A 60 -12.70 -12.79 -1.10
C GLU A 60 -11.32 -13.47 -1.10
N VAL A 61 -10.44 -13.07 -0.17
CA VAL A 61 -9.13 -13.73 0.02
C VAL A 61 -9.28 -15.20 0.37
N MET A 62 -10.23 -15.56 1.23
CA MET A 62 -10.47 -16.96 1.60
C MET A 62 -10.92 -17.78 0.40
N ALA A 63 -11.82 -17.25 -0.43
CA ALA A 63 -12.29 -17.92 -1.64
C ALA A 63 -11.15 -18.12 -2.65
N GLN A 64 -10.42 -17.04 -2.98
CA GLN A 64 -9.30 -17.10 -3.91
C GLN A 64 -8.13 -17.95 -3.36
N GLY A 65 -7.86 -17.88 -2.06
CA GLY A 65 -6.82 -18.65 -1.39
C GLY A 65 -7.07 -20.15 -1.46
N ARG A 66 -8.33 -20.60 -1.26
CA ARG A 66 -8.71 -22.02 -1.45
C ARG A 66 -8.42 -22.50 -2.87
N ALA A 67 -8.72 -21.69 -3.88
CA ALA A 67 -8.42 -22.01 -5.27
C ALA A 67 -6.91 -21.99 -5.57
N LEU A 68 -6.15 -21.11 -4.91
CA LEU A 68 -4.72 -20.91 -5.17
C LEU A 68 -3.84 -21.98 -4.49
N PHE A 69 -4.08 -22.28 -3.22
CA PHE A 69 -3.27 -23.21 -2.44
C PHE A 69 -3.71 -24.68 -2.60
N GLY A 70 -4.96 -24.92 -3.00
CA GLY A 70 -5.56 -26.26 -3.01
C GLY A 70 -5.71 -26.83 -1.59
N GLY A 71 -6.01 -28.12 -1.49
CA GLY A 71 -6.21 -28.82 -0.22
C GLY A 71 -7.65 -28.80 0.30
N SER A 72 -7.82 -29.24 1.54
CA SER A 72 -9.12 -29.39 2.20
C SER A 72 -9.08 -28.66 3.54
N ALA A 73 -9.94 -27.66 3.71
CA ALA A 73 -10.12 -26.99 4.99
C ALA A 73 -10.75 -27.95 6.00
N ASP A 74 -10.44 -27.76 7.29
CA ASP A 74 -11.12 -28.46 8.36
C ASP A 74 -12.55 -27.91 8.49
N ALA A 75 -13.54 -28.72 8.13
CA ALA A 75 -14.96 -28.36 8.17
C ALA A 75 -15.48 -28.08 9.59
N GLY A 76 -14.75 -28.53 10.63
CA GLY A 76 -15.07 -28.26 12.03
C GLY A 76 -14.32 -27.06 12.63
N ALA A 77 -13.44 -26.41 11.87
CA ALA A 77 -12.62 -25.34 12.41
C ALA A 77 -13.42 -24.07 12.73
N ALA A 78 -13.05 -23.40 13.82
CA ALA A 78 -13.66 -22.13 14.19
C ALA A 78 -13.39 -21.03 13.13
N PRO A 79 -14.29 -20.03 12.99
CA PRO A 79 -14.04 -18.88 12.12
C PRO A 79 -12.75 -18.14 12.49
N PHE A 80 -12.01 -17.65 11.49
CA PHE A 80 -10.88 -16.76 11.74
C PHE A 80 -11.36 -15.46 12.41
N GLN A 81 -10.50 -14.84 13.21
CA GLN A 81 -10.79 -13.56 13.86
C GLN A 81 -9.81 -12.49 13.38
N LEU A 82 -10.31 -11.35 12.92
CA LEU A 82 -9.51 -10.19 12.52
C LEU A 82 -9.72 -9.04 13.52
N PHE A 83 -8.64 -8.59 14.14
CA PHE A 83 -8.63 -7.50 15.10
C PHE A 83 -7.96 -6.26 14.51
N ILE A 84 -8.69 -5.15 14.43
CA ILE A 84 -8.18 -3.86 13.96
C ILE A 84 -8.06 -2.86 15.09
N TYR A 85 -6.88 -2.27 15.22
CA TYR A 85 -6.51 -1.33 16.28
C TYR A 85 -6.33 0.08 15.69
N THR A 86 -7.30 0.96 15.88
CA THR A 86 -7.42 2.22 15.10
C THR A 86 -6.89 3.49 15.77
N THR A 87 -6.51 3.49 17.06
CA THR A 87 -6.29 4.74 17.82
C THR A 87 -4.86 4.97 18.31
N ARG A 88 -4.62 6.14 18.93
CA ARG A 88 -3.36 6.47 19.64
C ARG A 88 -3.03 5.45 20.75
N LYS A 89 -4.06 4.88 21.41
CA LYS A 89 -3.95 3.72 22.31
C LYS A 89 -3.99 2.37 21.57
N GLY A 90 -4.30 2.36 20.28
CA GLY A 90 -4.25 1.18 19.41
C GLY A 90 -2.86 0.60 19.24
N ALA A 91 -1.79 1.38 19.46
CA ALA A 91 -0.43 0.84 19.54
C ALA A 91 -0.28 -0.12 20.74
N SER A 92 -0.68 0.33 21.94
CA SER A 92 -0.66 -0.51 23.14
C SER A 92 -1.67 -1.66 23.06
N GLY A 93 -2.84 -1.43 22.45
CA GLY A 93 -3.82 -2.48 22.24
C GLY A 93 -3.32 -3.57 21.29
N TYR A 94 -2.69 -3.18 20.18
CA TYR A 94 -2.07 -4.11 19.24
C TYR A 94 -0.94 -4.88 19.91
N ILE A 95 -0.04 -4.21 20.63
CA ILE A 95 1.07 -4.86 21.34
C ILE A 95 0.52 -5.88 22.35
N ALA A 96 -0.48 -5.50 23.17
CA ALA A 96 -1.10 -6.42 24.11
C ALA A 96 -1.77 -7.62 23.43
N GLY A 97 -2.50 -7.38 22.33
CA GLY A 97 -3.14 -8.44 21.56
C GLY A 97 -2.11 -9.39 20.91
N ALA A 98 -1.06 -8.84 20.31
CA ALA A 98 0.01 -9.60 19.68
C ALA A 98 0.80 -10.43 20.71
N GLU A 99 1.20 -9.82 21.84
CA GLU A 99 1.86 -10.51 22.95
C GLU A 99 1.01 -11.64 23.54
N SER A 100 -0.32 -11.49 23.56
CA SER A 100 -1.21 -12.52 24.11
C SER A 100 -1.22 -13.82 23.30
N VAL A 101 -0.92 -13.74 21.99
CA VAL A 101 -0.91 -14.91 21.08
C VAL A 101 0.49 -15.32 20.67
N SER A 102 1.46 -14.41 20.69
CA SER A 102 2.85 -14.64 20.32
C SER A 102 3.78 -13.84 21.26
N PRO A 103 4.08 -14.38 22.46
CA PRO A 103 4.96 -13.72 23.42
C PRO A 103 6.34 -13.38 22.81
N GLY A 104 6.81 -12.15 23.01
CA GLY A 104 8.07 -11.65 22.43
C GLY A 104 7.97 -11.21 20.97
N SER A 105 6.74 -11.02 20.47
CA SER A 105 6.52 -10.38 19.16
C SER A 105 7.14 -8.98 19.14
N SER A 106 7.86 -8.64 18.07
CA SER A 106 8.60 -7.38 18.02
C SER A 106 7.63 -6.19 18.08
N PRO A 107 7.81 -5.23 19.01
CA PRO A 107 6.93 -4.06 19.13
C PRO A 107 6.96 -3.13 17.90
N GLY A 108 7.85 -3.40 16.94
CA GLY A 108 7.96 -2.70 15.66
C GLY A 108 6.97 -3.14 14.59
N THR A 109 6.39 -4.35 14.68
CA THR A 109 5.45 -4.85 13.66
C THR A 109 4.11 -4.12 13.73
N VAL A 110 3.36 -4.19 12.64
CA VAL A 110 2.06 -3.51 12.51
C VAL A 110 0.94 -4.45 12.11
N ASP A 111 1.28 -5.71 11.85
CA ASP A 111 0.37 -6.79 11.61
C ASP A 111 0.97 -8.11 12.11
N LEU A 112 0.12 -9.05 12.49
CA LEU A 112 0.49 -10.39 12.96
C LEU A 112 -0.63 -11.36 12.58
N ALA A 113 -0.31 -12.42 11.85
CA ALA A 113 -1.20 -13.56 11.64
C ALA A 113 -0.70 -14.73 12.50
N HIS A 114 -1.58 -15.31 13.31
CA HIS A 114 -1.25 -16.41 14.20
C HIS A 114 -2.25 -17.56 14.01
N TRP A 115 -1.77 -18.66 13.43
CA TRP A 115 -2.62 -19.80 13.06
C TRP A 115 -3.20 -20.54 14.25
N ALA A 116 -2.42 -20.76 15.31
CA ALA A 116 -2.90 -21.57 16.45
C ALA A 116 -4.07 -20.90 17.18
N SER A 117 -4.09 -19.57 17.27
CA SER A 117 -5.26 -18.81 17.77
C SER A 117 -6.27 -18.48 16.68
N ARG A 118 -5.95 -18.73 15.40
CA ARG A 118 -6.77 -18.38 14.23
C ARG A 118 -7.06 -16.89 14.13
N THR A 119 -6.09 -16.05 14.52
CA THR A 119 -6.26 -14.60 14.60
C THR A 119 -5.33 -13.82 13.69
N VAL A 120 -5.81 -12.69 13.20
CA VAL A 120 -5.01 -11.65 12.55
C VAL A 120 -5.16 -10.36 13.36
N HIS A 121 -4.05 -9.73 13.70
CA HIS A 121 -4.02 -8.47 14.43
C HIS A 121 -3.41 -7.42 13.52
N VAL A 122 -4.09 -6.29 13.28
CA VAL A 122 -3.59 -5.21 12.41
C VAL A 122 -3.72 -3.86 13.08
N ARG A 123 -2.59 -3.19 13.24
CA ARG A 123 -2.49 -1.81 13.69
C ARG A 123 -2.73 -0.87 12.51
N MET A 124 -3.84 -0.14 12.53
CA MET A 124 -4.20 0.79 11.45
C MET A 124 -3.18 1.93 11.33
N ARG A 125 -2.80 2.25 10.09
CA ARG A 125 -1.76 3.22 9.74
C ARG A 125 -2.09 3.82 8.34
N PRO A 126 -2.04 5.17 8.12
CA PRO A 126 -1.93 6.27 9.10
C PRO A 126 -3.01 6.25 10.17
N TYR A 127 -2.78 7.09 11.18
CA TYR A 127 -3.79 7.57 12.11
C TYR A 127 -4.22 8.98 11.67
N PRO A 128 -5.07 9.14 10.64
CA PRO A 128 -5.78 10.40 10.53
C PRO A 128 -6.66 10.54 11.78
N GLY A 129 -6.94 11.78 12.19
CA GLY A 129 -8.06 11.99 13.12
C GLY A 129 -9.36 11.48 12.50
N ASP A 130 -10.42 11.35 13.31
CA ASP A 130 -11.70 10.76 12.89
C ASP A 130 -12.25 11.36 11.59
N ARG A 131 -12.13 12.69 11.40
CA ARG A 131 -12.71 13.38 10.24
C ARG A 131 -12.04 13.00 8.90
N PRO A 132 -10.71 13.09 8.71
CA PRO A 132 -10.10 12.59 7.49
C PRO A 132 -10.25 11.06 7.29
N LEU A 133 -10.37 10.26 8.37
CA LEU A 133 -10.68 8.82 8.27
C LEU A 133 -12.04 8.55 7.62
N VAL A 134 -13.07 9.32 8.03
CA VAL A 134 -14.41 9.23 7.45
C VAL A 134 -14.38 9.54 5.94
N GLU A 135 -13.64 10.56 5.54
CA GLU A 135 -13.56 11.01 4.14
C GLU A 135 -12.74 10.06 3.26
N LEU A 136 -11.72 9.42 3.82
CA LEU A 136 -10.97 8.35 3.13
C LEU A 136 -11.79 7.06 2.99
N SER A 137 -12.91 6.95 3.70
CA SER A 137 -13.71 5.74 3.93
C SER A 137 -12.93 4.62 4.63
N VAL A 138 -11.90 4.06 3.96
CA VAL A 138 -11.09 2.95 4.49
C VAL A 138 -9.62 3.13 4.09
N PRO A 139 -8.66 3.10 5.04
CA PRO A 139 -7.23 3.08 4.71
C PRO A 139 -6.86 1.79 3.98
N VAL A 140 -6.37 1.91 2.74
CA VAL A 140 -6.07 0.77 1.88
C VAL A 140 -4.90 -0.08 2.41
N ASP A 141 -3.91 0.52 3.08
CA ASP A 141 -2.83 -0.23 3.75
C ASP A 141 -3.38 -1.18 4.83
N CYS A 142 -4.38 -0.72 5.61
CA CYS A 142 -5.02 -1.55 6.64
C CYS A 142 -5.75 -2.75 6.03
N LEU A 143 -6.53 -2.52 4.96
CA LEU A 143 -7.20 -3.61 4.24
C LEU A 143 -6.19 -4.59 3.65
N ARG A 144 -5.10 -4.09 3.04
CA ARG A 144 -4.08 -4.93 2.42
C ARG A 144 -3.40 -5.82 3.46
N ARG A 145 -3.00 -5.28 4.61
CA ARG A 145 -2.39 -6.05 5.71
C ARG A 145 -3.35 -7.09 6.27
N ALA A 146 -4.60 -6.71 6.51
CA ALA A 146 -5.63 -7.64 6.96
C ALA A 146 -5.83 -8.78 5.97
N SER A 147 -5.99 -8.46 4.68
CA SER A 147 -6.12 -9.43 3.60
C SER A 147 -4.90 -10.34 3.48
N ALA A 148 -3.67 -9.80 3.56
CA ALA A 148 -2.45 -10.60 3.53
C ALA A 148 -2.36 -11.55 4.74
N GLY A 149 -2.67 -11.06 5.94
CA GLY A 149 -2.73 -11.89 7.15
C GLY A 149 -3.75 -13.03 7.04
N ILE A 150 -4.93 -12.75 6.49
CA ILE A 150 -5.95 -13.79 6.22
C ILE A 150 -5.43 -14.81 5.21
N ALA A 151 -4.72 -14.37 4.16
CA ALA A 151 -4.13 -15.29 3.18
C ALA A 151 -3.10 -16.25 3.83
N HIS A 152 -2.29 -15.76 4.77
CA HIS A 152 -1.39 -16.62 5.54
C HIS A 152 -2.16 -17.67 6.36
N LEU A 153 -3.22 -17.27 7.07
CA LEU A 153 -4.06 -18.20 7.82
C LEU A 153 -4.73 -19.25 6.93
N VAL A 154 -5.27 -18.83 5.77
CA VAL A 154 -5.91 -19.73 4.80
C VAL A 154 -4.91 -20.75 4.27
N ARG A 155 -3.69 -20.33 3.93
CA ARG A 155 -2.63 -21.25 3.50
C ARG A 155 -2.33 -22.29 4.59
N GLN A 156 -2.09 -21.83 5.82
CA GLN A 156 -1.74 -22.69 6.94
C GLN A 156 -2.89 -23.66 7.26
N ASP A 157 -4.15 -23.20 7.24
CA ASP A 157 -5.33 -24.05 7.42
C ASP A 157 -5.42 -25.16 6.38
N LEU A 158 -5.24 -24.83 5.09
CA LEU A 158 -5.26 -25.80 3.99
C LEU A 158 -4.05 -26.75 3.99
N ALA A 159 -2.95 -26.35 4.63
CA ALA A 159 -1.76 -27.16 4.84
C ALA A 159 -1.78 -27.94 6.17
N GLY A 160 -2.90 -27.95 6.91
CA GLY A 160 -3.00 -28.67 8.18
C GLY A 160 -2.18 -28.06 9.33
N GLY A 161 -1.90 -26.76 9.26
CA GLY A 161 -1.13 -26.00 10.25
C GLY A 161 0.37 -25.90 9.99
N GLU A 162 0.86 -26.48 8.89
CA GLU A 162 2.28 -26.43 8.57
C GLU A 162 2.74 -25.04 8.09
N ASP A 163 3.80 -24.53 8.73
CA ASP A 163 4.42 -23.24 8.38
C ASP A 163 5.78 -23.39 7.69
N ASN A 164 5.83 -24.31 6.73
CA ASN A 164 7.08 -24.70 6.06
C ASN A 164 7.19 -24.16 4.62
N ALA A 165 6.21 -23.39 4.14
CA ALA A 165 6.24 -22.87 2.78
C ALA A 165 7.42 -21.90 2.58
N PRO A 166 8.01 -21.83 1.37
CA PRO A 166 9.04 -20.84 1.07
C PRO A 166 8.56 -19.42 1.33
N ARG A 167 9.44 -18.53 1.81
CA ARG A 167 9.05 -17.14 2.12
C ARG A 167 8.55 -16.42 0.89
N TRP A 168 9.21 -16.58 -0.26
CA TRP A 168 8.79 -15.97 -1.51
C TRP A 168 7.38 -16.41 -1.95
N PHE A 169 7.04 -17.67 -1.72
CA PHE A 169 5.73 -18.22 -2.04
C PHE A 169 4.67 -17.73 -1.05
N ALA A 170 4.92 -17.87 0.24
CA ALA A 170 3.96 -17.51 1.28
C ALA A 170 3.65 -16.00 1.29
N ALA A 171 4.69 -15.16 1.32
CA ALA A 171 4.54 -13.70 1.34
C ALA A 171 4.05 -13.18 -0.02
N GLY A 172 4.60 -13.68 -1.13
CA GLY A 172 4.19 -13.32 -2.48
C GLY A 172 2.71 -13.63 -2.75
N ALA A 173 2.26 -14.84 -2.39
CA ALA A 173 0.86 -15.26 -2.52
C ALA A 173 -0.08 -14.41 -1.67
N ALA A 174 0.31 -14.10 -0.43
CA ALA A 174 -0.49 -13.26 0.45
C ALA A 174 -0.73 -11.86 -0.14
N GLN A 175 0.31 -11.25 -0.69
CA GLN A 175 0.21 -9.94 -1.33
C GLN A 175 -0.53 -9.98 -2.67
N TYR A 176 -0.36 -11.05 -3.44
CA TYR A 176 -1.11 -11.30 -4.68
C TYR A 176 -2.62 -11.38 -4.42
N LEU A 177 -3.02 -12.15 -3.41
CA LEU A 177 -4.43 -12.30 -3.01
C LEU A 177 -5.00 -11.00 -2.44
N ALA A 178 -4.24 -10.29 -1.61
CA ALA A 178 -4.65 -8.98 -1.10
C ALA A 178 -4.86 -7.99 -2.26
N THR A 179 -3.94 -7.91 -3.22
CA THR A 179 -4.06 -7.01 -4.37
C THR A 179 -5.33 -7.30 -5.18
N ARG A 180 -5.64 -8.58 -5.42
CA ARG A 180 -6.86 -8.97 -6.15
C ARG A 180 -8.15 -8.70 -5.37
N ALA A 181 -8.18 -8.97 -4.07
CA ALA A 181 -9.33 -8.66 -3.23
C ALA A 181 -9.61 -7.14 -3.21
N LEU A 182 -8.56 -6.31 -3.09
CA LEU A 182 -8.69 -4.86 -3.13
C LEU A 182 -9.11 -4.35 -4.52
N ALA A 183 -8.55 -4.93 -5.59
CA ALA A 183 -8.91 -4.59 -6.97
C ALA A 183 -10.37 -4.95 -7.30
N GLY A 184 -10.88 -6.09 -6.83
CA GLY A 184 -12.28 -6.49 -6.96
C GLY A 184 -13.27 -5.50 -6.30
N ARG A 185 -12.76 -4.65 -5.39
CA ARG A 185 -13.51 -3.58 -4.72
C ARG A 185 -13.26 -2.19 -5.31
N GLY A 186 -12.44 -2.08 -6.36
CA GLY A 186 -12.06 -0.80 -6.96
C GLY A 186 -11.11 0.06 -6.11
N LEU A 187 -10.52 -0.51 -5.05
CA LEU A 187 -9.60 0.20 -4.15
C LEU A 187 -8.13 0.15 -4.61
N ASP A 188 -7.84 -0.72 -5.58
CA ASP A 188 -6.57 -0.79 -6.29
C ASP A 188 -6.82 -1.22 -7.76
N GLY A 189 -5.77 -1.26 -8.58
CA GLY A 189 -5.79 -1.88 -9.91
C GLY A 189 -5.16 -3.29 -9.92
N LEU A 190 -5.09 -3.89 -11.12
CA LEU A 190 -4.33 -5.11 -11.38
C LEU A 190 -3.18 -4.79 -12.35
N GLY A 191 -2.12 -5.59 -12.28
CA GLY A 191 -0.95 -5.40 -13.14
C GLY A 191 -0.37 -3.98 -13.03
N ASP A 192 -0.19 -3.30 -14.17
CA ASP A 192 0.41 -1.97 -14.24
C ASP A 192 -0.49 -0.84 -13.68
N GLU A 193 -1.77 -1.14 -13.47
CA GLU A 193 -2.75 -0.23 -12.86
C GLU A 193 -2.77 -0.31 -11.33
N SER A 194 -2.11 -1.31 -10.73
CA SER A 194 -1.96 -1.42 -9.27
C SER A 194 -0.92 -0.43 -8.77
N ILE A 195 -1.32 0.43 -7.83
CA ILE A 195 -0.41 1.39 -7.18
C ILE A 195 0.66 0.63 -6.40
N TRP A 196 0.20 -0.38 -5.65
CA TRP A 196 1.07 -1.14 -4.75
C TRP A 196 2.07 -1.98 -5.52
N LEU A 197 1.61 -2.82 -6.47
CA LEU A 197 2.50 -3.65 -7.28
C LEU A 197 3.44 -2.77 -8.11
N GLY A 198 2.94 -1.67 -8.68
CA GLY A 198 3.76 -0.73 -9.44
C GLY A 198 4.93 -0.19 -8.64
N THR A 199 4.68 0.23 -7.40
CA THR A 199 5.73 0.68 -6.46
C THR A 199 6.75 -0.43 -6.16
N ARG A 200 6.30 -1.68 -6.00
CA ARG A 200 7.22 -2.83 -5.81
C ARG A 200 8.05 -3.11 -7.06
N VAL A 201 7.47 -3.02 -8.26
CA VAL A 201 8.20 -3.15 -9.53
C VAL A 201 9.30 -2.08 -9.64
N PHE A 202 9.00 -0.83 -9.27
CA PHE A 202 10.03 0.22 -9.22
C PHE A 202 11.13 -0.06 -8.20
N ALA A 203 10.79 -0.59 -7.01
CA ALA A 203 11.77 -0.99 -6.02
C ALA A 203 12.72 -2.09 -6.55
N VAL A 204 12.17 -3.13 -7.20
CA VAL A 204 12.98 -4.20 -7.80
C VAL A 204 13.86 -3.69 -8.95
N ARG A 205 13.35 -2.79 -9.79
CA ARG A 205 14.16 -2.15 -10.83
C ARG A 205 15.31 -1.32 -10.26
N ARG A 206 15.10 -0.63 -9.13
CA ARG A 206 16.17 0.09 -8.42
C ARG A 206 17.24 -0.87 -7.91
N MET A 207 16.87 -2.05 -7.43
CA MET A 207 17.83 -3.10 -7.05
C MET A 207 18.66 -3.58 -8.25
N ILE A 208 18.03 -3.77 -9.41
CA ILE A 208 18.76 -4.12 -10.65
C ILE A 208 19.74 -3.01 -11.03
N ALA A 209 19.28 -1.76 -11.07
CA ALA A 209 20.13 -0.62 -11.43
C ALA A 209 21.30 -0.41 -10.44
N GLY A 210 21.08 -0.72 -9.16
CA GLY A 210 22.09 -0.66 -8.11
C GLY A 210 22.99 -1.90 -8.01
N GLY A 211 22.74 -2.95 -8.80
CA GLY A 211 23.50 -4.21 -8.74
C GLY A 211 23.27 -5.01 -7.45
N SER A 212 22.16 -4.77 -6.74
CA SER A 212 21.84 -5.39 -5.45
C SER A 212 20.74 -6.44 -5.54
N LEU A 213 20.23 -6.75 -6.74
CA LEU A 213 19.24 -7.82 -6.92
C LEU A 213 19.95 -9.18 -6.81
N PRO A 214 19.55 -10.07 -5.87
CA PRO A 214 20.09 -11.43 -5.80
C PRO A 214 19.74 -12.23 -7.05
N VAL A 215 20.56 -13.23 -7.37
CA VAL A 215 20.24 -14.19 -8.43
C VAL A 215 18.99 -14.98 -8.05
N LEU A 216 18.23 -15.43 -9.06
CA LEU A 216 16.91 -16.00 -8.79
C LEU A 216 16.98 -17.31 -8.00
N GLU A 217 18.07 -18.06 -8.15
CA GLU A 217 18.34 -19.28 -7.38
C GLU A 217 18.35 -19.01 -5.87
N ASP A 218 19.04 -17.95 -5.43
CA ASP A 218 19.12 -17.56 -4.02
C ASP A 218 17.74 -17.15 -3.47
N VAL A 219 16.97 -16.41 -4.26
CA VAL A 219 15.59 -16.01 -3.89
C VAL A 219 14.70 -17.24 -3.70
N LEU A 220 14.76 -18.19 -4.64
CA LEU A 220 13.96 -19.41 -4.60
C LEU A 220 14.38 -20.35 -3.47
N ALA A 221 15.65 -20.30 -3.06
CA ALA A 221 16.20 -20.99 -1.90
C ALA A 221 16.03 -20.25 -0.56
N ASP A 222 15.27 -19.14 -0.53
CA ASP A 222 15.10 -18.26 0.64
C ASP A 222 16.44 -17.75 1.24
N SER A 223 17.48 -17.60 0.42
CA SER A 223 18.83 -17.15 0.79
C SER A 223 19.04 -15.67 0.46
N VAL A 224 18.26 -14.79 1.08
CA VAL A 224 18.22 -13.33 0.78
C VAL A 224 18.53 -12.45 1.99
N ASP A 225 19.31 -12.97 2.93
CA ASP A 225 19.55 -12.35 4.26
C ASP A 225 20.29 -11.00 4.20
N GLU A 226 20.97 -10.71 3.08
CA GLU A 226 21.67 -9.42 2.88
C GLU A 226 20.72 -8.28 2.49
N LEU A 227 19.48 -8.57 2.10
CA LEU A 227 18.49 -7.57 1.75
C LEU A 227 17.71 -7.07 2.98
N GLU A 228 17.40 -5.78 3.00
CA GLU A 228 16.42 -5.25 3.95
C GLU A 228 15.04 -5.90 3.73
N GLU A 229 14.28 -6.11 4.81
CA GLU A 229 12.96 -6.78 4.74
C GLU A 229 12.00 -6.10 3.74
N SER A 230 12.04 -4.77 3.61
CA SER A 230 11.20 -4.05 2.64
C SER A 230 11.55 -4.36 1.18
N ALA A 231 12.82 -4.66 0.90
CA ALA A 231 13.30 -5.09 -0.41
C ALA A 231 12.93 -6.55 -0.67
N VAL A 232 13.06 -7.42 0.35
CA VAL A 232 12.61 -8.81 0.31
C VAL A 232 11.11 -8.90 0.01
N GLU A 233 10.28 -8.15 0.73
CA GLU A 233 8.83 -8.08 0.48
C GLU A 233 8.51 -7.64 -0.95
N SER A 234 9.23 -6.63 -1.46
CA SER A 234 9.04 -6.11 -2.81
C SER A 234 9.40 -7.16 -3.86
N LEU A 235 10.52 -7.86 -3.67
CA LEU A 235 10.99 -8.92 -4.55
C LEU A 235 10.03 -10.10 -4.59
N HIS A 236 9.61 -10.60 -3.43
CA HIS A 236 8.69 -11.73 -3.32
C HIS A 236 7.34 -11.44 -3.98
N ALA A 237 6.81 -10.25 -3.77
CA ALA A 237 5.56 -9.82 -4.38
C ALA A 237 5.62 -9.80 -5.91
N VAL A 238 6.68 -9.20 -6.44
CA VAL A 238 6.88 -9.03 -7.88
C VAL A 238 7.22 -10.36 -8.56
N LEU A 239 8.05 -11.18 -7.92
CA LEU A 239 8.36 -12.53 -8.37
C LEU A 239 7.09 -13.38 -8.42
N PHE A 240 6.27 -13.37 -7.38
CA PHE A 240 5.04 -14.17 -7.37
C PHE A 240 4.04 -13.72 -8.43
N GLU A 241 3.87 -12.41 -8.65
CA GLU A 241 3.02 -11.92 -9.75
C GLU A 241 3.56 -12.37 -11.12
N PHE A 242 4.87 -12.27 -11.34
CA PHE A 242 5.51 -12.77 -12.56
C PHE A 242 5.24 -14.26 -12.77
N LEU A 243 5.42 -15.09 -11.74
CA LEU A 243 5.16 -16.53 -11.82
C LEU A 243 3.70 -16.82 -12.13
N MET A 244 2.77 -16.08 -11.52
CA MET A 244 1.34 -16.24 -11.79
C MET A 244 0.95 -15.84 -13.21
N GLU A 245 1.57 -14.81 -13.79
CA GLU A 245 1.34 -14.41 -15.18
C GLU A 245 1.99 -15.38 -16.19
N GLN A 246 3.24 -15.76 -15.98
CA GLN A 246 4.02 -16.54 -16.96
C GLN A 246 3.76 -18.04 -16.91
N LEU A 247 3.31 -18.56 -15.75
CA LEU A 247 3.07 -19.99 -15.56
C LEU A 247 1.58 -20.36 -15.63
N ALA A 248 0.70 -19.38 -15.90
CA ALA A 248 -0.73 -19.62 -16.05
C ALA A 248 -1.04 -20.69 -17.11
N ASP A 249 -0.34 -20.65 -18.25
CA ASP A 249 -0.54 -21.57 -19.37
C ASP A 249 -0.09 -23.01 -19.08
N ARG A 250 0.64 -23.24 -17.97
CA ARG A 250 1.01 -24.59 -17.51
C ARG A 250 -0.13 -25.32 -16.79
N GLY A 251 -1.28 -24.68 -16.59
CA GLY A 251 -2.53 -25.32 -16.16
C GLY A 251 -2.40 -26.15 -14.88
N GLU A 252 -2.79 -27.42 -14.95
CA GLU A 252 -2.80 -28.34 -13.80
C GLU A 252 -1.42 -28.51 -13.16
N ALA A 253 -0.35 -28.58 -13.96
CA ALA A 253 1.01 -28.76 -13.45
C ALA A 253 1.46 -27.62 -12.54
N TRP A 254 1.01 -26.38 -12.81
CA TRP A 254 1.22 -25.24 -11.93
C TRP A 254 0.38 -25.34 -10.64
N GLY A 255 -0.87 -25.80 -10.73
CA GLY A 255 -1.70 -26.08 -9.56
C GLY A 255 -1.09 -27.12 -8.61
N GLN A 256 -0.53 -28.20 -9.16
CA GLN A 256 0.14 -29.25 -8.38
C GLN A 256 1.39 -28.71 -7.67
N LEU A 257 2.24 -27.91 -8.36
CA LEU A 257 3.41 -27.30 -7.74
C LEU A 257 3.02 -26.36 -6.59
N ARG A 258 2.04 -25.47 -6.78
CA ARG A 258 1.57 -24.57 -5.71
C ARG A 258 1.05 -25.34 -4.49
N THR A 259 0.34 -26.45 -4.71
CA THR A 259 -0.13 -27.33 -3.62
C THR A 259 1.04 -27.94 -2.84
N ARG A 260 2.12 -28.36 -3.54
CA ARG A 260 3.34 -28.88 -2.91
C ARG A 260 4.09 -27.79 -2.12
N LEU A 261 4.20 -26.58 -2.69
CA LEU A 261 4.83 -25.43 -2.03
C LEU A 261 4.09 -25.02 -0.77
N ALA A 262 2.75 -25.03 -0.79
CA ALA A 262 1.92 -24.74 0.38
C ALA A 262 2.17 -25.69 1.56
N ARG A 263 2.59 -26.93 1.27
CA ARG A 263 2.87 -28.03 2.23
C ARG A 263 4.36 -28.21 2.57
N GLY A 264 5.21 -27.24 2.27
CA GLY A 264 6.46 -27.13 3.02
C GLY A 264 7.76 -27.56 2.35
N LEU A 265 7.80 -27.67 1.03
CA LEU A 265 9.10 -27.78 0.33
C LEU A 265 9.75 -26.39 0.28
N ARG A 266 10.84 -26.17 1.04
CA ARG A 266 11.54 -24.87 1.14
C ARG A 266 13.06 -24.97 1.11
N GLY A 267 13.69 -23.81 0.98
CA GLY A 267 15.15 -23.67 1.02
C GLY A 267 15.84 -24.36 -0.16
N PRO A 268 17.15 -24.68 -0.03
CA PRO A 268 17.91 -25.33 -1.11
C PRO A 268 17.32 -26.66 -1.59
N ALA A 269 16.57 -27.37 -0.75
CA ALA A 269 15.90 -28.62 -1.13
C ALA A 269 14.79 -28.44 -2.17
N LEU A 270 14.30 -27.20 -2.36
CA LEU A 270 13.31 -26.87 -3.39
C LEU A 270 13.92 -26.81 -4.79
N LEU A 271 15.21 -26.44 -4.91
CA LEU A 271 15.83 -26.16 -6.20
C LEU A 271 15.79 -27.33 -7.18
N PRO A 272 16.12 -28.60 -6.80
CA PRO A 272 16.04 -29.72 -7.73
C PRO A 272 14.62 -29.97 -8.25
N VAL A 273 13.60 -29.73 -7.41
CA VAL A 273 12.19 -29.90 -7.79
C VAL A 273 11.77 -28.80 -8.77
N LEU A 274 12.25 -27.57 -8.57
CA LEU A 274 12.02 -26.48 -9.52
C LEU A 274 12.76 -26.70 -10.83
N GLU A 275 14.00 -27.16 -10.81
CA GLU A 275 14.78 -27.49 -12.01
C GLU A 275 14.08 -28.58 -12.85
N GLU A 276 13.68 -29.68 -12.21
CA GLU A 276 12.91 -30.74 -12.88
C GLU A 276 11.61 -30.20 -13.49
N TRP A 277 10.92 -29.31 -12.77
CA TRP A 277 9.63 -28.77 -13.20
C TRP A 277 9.76 -27.70 -14.30
N LEU A 278 10.79 -26.87 -14.25
CA LEU A 278 11.02 -25.80 -15.23
C LEU A 278 11.45 -26.39 -16.58
N GLY A 279 12.21 -27.50 -16.56
CA GLY A 279 12.64 -28.22 -17.74
C GLY A 279 13.80 -27.53 -18.46
N GLU A 280 13.78 -27.51 -19.79
CA GLU A 280 14.84 -26.91 -20.60
C GLU A 280 14.99 -25.41 -20.30
N GLY A 281 16.19 -24.99 -19.90
CA GLY A 281 16.51 -23.62 -19.47
C GLY A 281 16.52 -23.42 -17.95
N GLY A 282 15.88 -24.30 -17.17
CA GLY A 282 15.97 -24.30 -15.70
C GLY A 282 15.67 -22.97 -15.03
N ILE A 283 16.27 -22.74 -13.86
CA ILE A 283 16.15 -21.48 -13.12
C ILE A 283 16.78 -20.31 -13.88
N GLY A 284 17.91 -20.53 -14.57
CA GLY A 284 18.59 -19.46 -15.33
C GLY A 284 17.74 -18.89 -16.48
N GLY A 285 16.98 -19.72 -17.16
CA GLY A 285 16.01 -19.28 -18.18
C GLY A 285 14.86 -18.49 -17.58
N LEU A 286 14.37 -18.90 -16.40
CA LEU A 286 13.35 -18.18 -15.65
C LEU A 286 13.84 -16.79 -15.23
N GLU A 287 15.09 -16.67 -14.79
CA GLU A 287 15.71 -15.38 -14.43
C GLU A 287 15.80 -14.42 -15.61
N ALA A 288 16.26 -14.89 -16.77
CA ALA A 288 16.30 -14.07 -17.98
C ALA A 288 14.91 -13.58 -18.40
N HIS A 289 13.88 -14.42 -18.23
CA HIS A 289 12.48 -14.05 -18.46
C HIS A 289 11.96 -13.05 -17.44
N PHE A 290 12.31 -13.21 -16.16
CA PHE A 290 11.95 -12.28 -15.10
C PHE A 290 12.49 -10.88 -15.37
N HIS A 291 13.77 -10.76 -15.74
CA HIS A 291 14.39 -9.47 -16.10
C HIS A 291 13.71 -8.82 -17.31
N ARG A 292 13.41 -9.60 -18.36
CA ARG A 292 12.69 -9.09 -19.54
C ARG A 292 11.28 -8.63 -19.20
N TRP A 293 10.54 -9.42 -18.42
CA TRP A 293 9.19 -9.08 -17.97
C TRP A 293 9.21 -7.79 -17.14
N LEU A 294 10.16 -7.67 -16.20
CA LEU A 294 10.37 -6.46 -15.42
C LEU A 294 10.63 -5.24 -16.30
N GLN A 295 11.42 -5.37 -17.38
CA GLN A 295 11.68 -4.26 -18.31
C GLN A 295 10.45 -3.88 -19.14
N GLN A 296 9.50 -4.78 -19.36
CA GLN A 296 8.29 -4.54 -20.14
C GLN A 296 7.18 -3.85 -19.35
N ARG A 297 7.14 -4.01 -18.02
CA ARG A 297 6.12 -3.38 -17.16
C ARG A 297 6.08 -1.85 -17.33
N ARG A 298 4.90 -1.24 -17.28
CA ARG A 298 4.71 0.22 -17.34
C ARG A 298 3.77 0.67 -16.22
N PRO A 299 4.10 0.40 -14.94
CA PRO A 299 3.24 0.77 -13.82
C PRO A 299 3.05 2.28 -13.76
N ALA A 300 1.81 2.74 -13.56
CA ALA A 300 1.46 4.16 -13.65
C ALA A 300 2.07 5.05 -12.55
N TRP A 301 2.29 4.47 -11.36
CA TRP A 301 2.70 5.19 -10.14
C TRP A 301 3.92 4.54 -9.45
N ASP A 302 4.88 5.37 -9.04
CA ASP A 302 5.94 5.06 -8.07
C ASP A 302 5.64 5.82 -6.77
N ASP A 303 4.94 5.18 -5.83
CA ASP A 303 4.52 5.75 -4.56
C ASP A 303 5.61 5.56 -3.49
N VAL A 304 6.61 6.45 -3.52
CA VAL A 304 7.86 6.33 -2.74
C VAL A 304 7.60 6.21 -1.24
N GLN A 305 6.56 6.87 -0.74
CA GLN A 305 6.04 6.71 0.61
C GLN A 305 4.59 6.24 0.52
N PRO A 306 4.31 4.93 0.69
CA PRO A 306 3.00 4.34 0.48
C PRO A 306 1.88 5.11 1.19
N ALA A 307 1.09 5.81 0.39
CA ALA A 307 0.06 6.72 0.84
C ALA A 307 -1.02 6.96 -0.22
N LEU A 308 -0.73 6.69 -1.50
CA LEU A 308 -1.66 6.82 -2.61
C LEU A 308 -2.62 5.62 -2.63
N GLN A 309 -3.91 5.89 -2.75
CA GLN A 309 -4.95 4.89 -2.92
C GLN A 309 -6.02 5.37 -3.92
N ARG A 310 -6.75 4.43 -4.54
CA ARG A 310 -7.92 4.78 -5.36
C ARG A 310 -9.06 5.27 -4.45
N HIS A 311 -9.85 6.21 -4.98
CA HIS A 311 -11.01 6.77 -4.29
C HIS A 311 -12.16 6.96 -5.30
N PRO A 312 -13.44 6.83 -4.91
CA PRO A 312 -14.57 7.04 -5.83
C PRO A 312 -14.55 8.38 -6.59
N GLU A 313 -13.96 9.40 -5.98
CA GLU A 313 -13.81 10.74 -6.59
C GLU A 313 -12.46 10.98 -7.28
N GLY A 314 -11.58 9.98 -7.35
CA GLY A 314 -10.25 10.09 -7.96
C GLY A 314 -9.18 9.32 -7.19
N TRP A 315 -8.21 10.04 -6.62
CA TRP A 315 -7.12 9.48 -5.84
C TRP A 315 -7.08 10.10 -4.45
N ALA A 316 -6.59 9.34 -3.49
CA ALA A 316 -6.39 9.81 -2.13
C ALA A 316 -4.94 9.60 -1.69
N GLN A 317 -4.38 10.59 -1.01
CA GLN A 317 -3.08 10.50 -0.37
C GLN A 317 -3.22 10.75 1.13
N ALA A 318 -2.79 9.76 1.91
CA ALA A 318 -2.81 9.80 3.37
C ALA A 318 -1.44 9.35 3.90
N PRO A 319 -0.44 10.26 4.01
CA PRO A 319 0.89 9.94 4.51
C PRO A 319 0.87 9.33 5.92
N LEU A 320 1.56 8.20 6.06
CA LEU A 320 1.81 7.53 7.34
C LEU A 320 2.99 8.12 8.11
N GLN A 321 4.15 8.17 7.47
CA GLN A 321 5.39 8.73 8.02
C GLN A 321 6.05 9.58 6.95
N GLY A 322 6.26 10.86 7.23
CA GLY A 322 6.87 11.79 6.26
C GLY A 322 5.87 12.33 5.23
N ASN A 323 6.41 12.97 4.19
CA ASN A 323 5.64 13.55 3.10
C ASN A 323 5.39 12.52 2.01
N ALA A 324 4.12 12.22 1.74
CA ALA A 324 3.74 11.33 0.66
C ALA A 324 4.09 11.95 -0.69
N ILE A 325 4.72 11.17 -1.58
CA ILE A 325 5.00 11.56 -2.96
C ILE A 325 4.75 10.35 -3.85
N ALA A 326 3.86 10.52 -4.82
CA ALA A 326 3.58 9.53 -5.85
C ALA A 326 3.98 10.08 -7.23
N TRP A 327 5.07 9.55 -7.77
CA TRP A 327 5.56 9.91 -9.10
C TRP A 327 4.78 9.20 -10.18
N ARG A 328 4.35 9.96 -11.19
CA ARG A 328 3.73 9.41 -12.38
C ARG A 328 4.82 8.96 -13.35
N SER A 329 4.70 7.74 -13.85
CA SER A 329 5.69 7.13 -14.74
C SER A 329 5.51 7.46 -16.22
N GLY A 330 4.40 8.10 -16.57
CA GLY A 330 4.10 8.48 -17.96
C GLY A 330 5.10 9.48 -18.51
N THR A 331 5.28 9.46 -19.84
CA THR A 331 6.15 10.42 -20.53
C THR A 331 5.65 11.84 -20.35
N VAL A 332 6.56 12.74 -20.01
CA VAL A 332 6.30 14.18 -19.97
C VAL A 332 6.52 14.75 -21.38
N PRO A 333 5.59 15.57 -21.92
CA PRO A 333 5.80 16.23 -23.20
C PRO A 333 6.95 17.23 -23.13
N GLU A 334 7.61 17.46 -24.27
CA GLU A 334 8.53 18.59 -24.40
C GLU A 334 7.80 19.93 -24.15
N PRO A 335 8.44 20.92 -23.51
CA PRO A 335 7.89 22.27 -23.40
C PRO A 335 7.53 22.86 -24.78
N PRO A 336 6.43 23.63 -24.90
CA PRO A 336 5.55 24.06 -23.82
C PRO A 336 4.49 23.01 -23.45
N TYR A 337 4.29 22.83 -22.14
CA TYR A 337 3.26 21.93 -21.61
C TYR A 337 2.60 22.50 -20.35
N ARG A 338 1.47 21.89 -19.95
CA ARG A 338 0.82 22.19 -18.68
C ARG A 338 0.51 20.94 -17.88
N ILE A 339 0.59 21.06 -16.56
CA ILE A 339 0.11 20.09 -15.57
C ILE A 339 -1.10 20.74 -14.91
N ARG A 340 -2.23 20.03 -14.86
CA ARG A 340 -3.45 20.54 -14.24
C ARG A 340 -4.21 19.45 -13.50
N GLY A 341 -5.05 19.89 -12.58
CA GLY A 341 -5.99 19.03 -11.90
C GLY A 341 -6.75 19.76 -10.82
N GLU A 342 -7.44 18.97 -10.01
CA GLU A 342 -8.19 19.46 -8.87
C GLU A 342 -7.75 18.71 -7.61
N PHE A 343 -7.78 19.42 -6.49
CA PHE A 343 -7.47 18.84 -5.19
C PHE A 343 -8.40 19.38 -4.11
N ARG A 344 -8.57 18.59 -3.05
CA ARG A 344 -9.16 19.03 -1.79
C ARG A 344 -8.30 18.53 -0.65
N THR A 345 -8.13 19.35 0.39
CA THR A 345 -7.29 18.99 1.54
C THR A 345 -8.11 18.97 2.83
N PHE A 346 -7.70 18.09 3.73
CA PHE A 346 -8.29 17.96 5.06
C PHE A 346 -7.23 18.29 6.11
N LEU A 347 -7.64 19.10 7.08
CA LEU A 347 -6.78 19.54 8.17
C LEU A 347 -6.37 18.37 9.07
N ASP A 348 -5.08 18.28 9.41
CA ASP A 348 -4.68 17.51 10.58
C ASP A 348 -5.03 18.33 11.82
N VAL A 349 -5.84 17.74 12.70
CA VAL A 349 -6.18 18.36 13.99
C VAL A 349 -4.92 18.56 14.86
N ARG A 350 -3.82 17.83 14.58
CA ARG A 350 -2.56 17.89 15.33
C ARG A 350 -1.61 18.98 14.86
N THR A 351 -1.56 19.29 13.56
CA THR A 351 -0.63 20.28 12.99
C THR A 351 -1.28 21.64 12.77
N GLY A 352 -2.62 21.70 12.69
CA GLY A 352 -3.34 22.94 12.42
C GLY A 352 -3.22 23.42 10.97
N THR A 353 -2.49 22.69 10.12
CA THR A 353 -2.19 23.07 8.73
C THR A 353 -2.41 21.87 7.80
N ALA A 354 -2.94 22.14 6.60
CA ALA A 354 -3.04 21.17 5.52
C ALA A 354 -2.16 21.62 4.35
N GLN A 355 -1.43 20.69 3.75
CA GLN A 355 -0.57 20.99 2.60
C GLN A 355 -0.67 19.90 1.53
N ALA A 356 -0.96 20.34 0.31
CA ALA A 356 -0.88 19.54 -0.91
C ALA A 356 0.36 19.97 -1.70
N ASN A 357 0.97 19.03 -2.41
CA ASN A 357 2.19 19.26 -3.19
C ASN A 357 2.00 18.78 -4.62
N VAL A 358 2.50 19.57 -5.57
CA VAL A 358 2.68 19.13 -6.97
C VAL A 358 4.16 19.27 -7.29
N LEU A 359 4.78 18.19 -7.77
CA LEU A 359 6.21 18.16 -8.08
C LEU A 359 6.40 17.91 -9.57
N PHE A 360 7.44 18.49 -10.18
CA PHE A 360 7.66 18.41 -11.63
C PHE A 360 9.13 18.65 -12.00
N GLY A 361 9.51 18.22 -13.21
CA GLY A 361 10.88 18.36 -13.71
C GLY A 361 11.88 17.50 -12.92
N ARG A 362 11.50 16.26 -12.57
CA ARG A 362 12.39 15.38 -11.80
C ARG A 362 13.54 14.84 -12.65
N LEU A 363 14.76 15.14 -12.25
CA LEU A 363 15.99 14.54 -12.77
C LEU A 363 16.78 13.93 -11.61
N GLY A 364 16.80 12.59 -11.52
CA GLY A 364 17.38 11.90 -10.36
C GLY A 364 16.64 12.28 -9.06
N ALA A 365 17.33 13.03 -8.19
CA ALA A 365 16.81 13.53 -6.92
C ALA A 365 16.49 15.05 -6.94
N ASP A 366 16.79 15.74 -8.04
CA ASP A 366 16.44 17.14 -8.25
C ASP A 366 15.01 17.27 -8.77
N PHE A 367 14.24 18.24 -8.27
CA PHE A 367 12.89 18.53 -8.74
C PHE A 367 12.39 19.90 -8.26
N LEU A 368 11.36 20.44 -8.91
CA LEU A 368 10.61 21.58 -8.42
C LEU A 368 9.39 21.10 -7.64
N GLN A 369 9.04 21.78 -6.55
CA GLN A 369 7.87 21.50 -5.73
C GLN A 369 7.02 22.76 -5.55
N VAL A 370 5.76 22.70 -5.97
CA VAL A 370 4.72 23.64 -5.60
C VAL A 370 4.06 23.14 -4.32
N SER A 371 4.21 23.88 -3.23
CA SER A 371 3.57 23.61 -1.94
C SER A 371 2.36 24.52 -1.78
N ILE A 372 1.19 23.93 -1.58
CA ILE A 372 -0.09 24.62 -1.43
C ILE A 372 -0.53 24.47 0.02
N HIS A 373 -0.33 25.52 0.81
CA HIS A 373 -0.63 25.54 2.24
C HIS A 373 -2.00 26.15 2.50
N SER A 374 -2.80 25.54 3.36
CA SER A 374 -4.14 26.04 3.68
C SER A 374 -4.14 27.42 4.36
N ASP A 375 -3.08 27.77 5.07
CA ASP A 375 -2.99 28.96 5.93
C ASP A 375 -2.14 30.10 5.32
N THR A 376 -1.07 29.75 4.61
CA THR A 376 -0.03 30.72 4.22
C THR A 376 0.00 31.06 2.74
N GLY A 377 -0.56 30.23 1.87
CA GLY A 377 -0.57 30.47 0.42
C GLY A 377 0.10 29.38 -0.39
N VAL A 378 0.67 29.77 -1.52
CA VAL A 378 1.38 28.90 -2.45
C VAL A 378 2.84 29.31 -2.49
N SER A 379 3.73 28.33 -2.40
CA SER A 379 5.18 28.51 -2.51
C SER A 379 5.79 27.53 -3.51
N VAL A 380 6.85 27.96 -4.19
CA VAL A 380 7.60 27.15 -5.14
C VAL A 380 9.01 26.98 -4.60
N TRP A 381 9.46 25.73 -4.57
CA TRP A 381 10.75 25.33 -4.03
C TRP A 381 11.53 24.56 -5.08
N ASP A 382 12.83 24.81 -5.11
CA ASP A 382 13.81 24.03 -5.84
C ASP A 382 14.50 23.05 -4.89
N ARG A 383 14.34 21.75 -5.13
CA ARG A 383 15.12 20.71 -4.47
C ARG A 383 16.37 20.44 -5.29
N SER A 384 17.53 20.75 -4.71
CA SER A 384 18.84 20.39 -5.25
C SER A 384 19.49 19.33 -4.38
N HIS A 385 19.72 18.15 -4.93
CA HIS A 385 20.39 17.00 -4.32
C HIS A 385 21.82 17.35 -3.91
N GLU A 386 22.58 18.06 -4.77
CA GLU A 386 23.95 18.48 -4.47
C GLU A 386 24.04 19.33 -3.20
N LYS A 387 23.08 20.24 -3.00
CA LYS A 387 23.03 21.12 -1.82
C LYS A 387 22.33 20.51 -0.61
N ASP A 388 21.74 19.33 -0.77
CA ASP A 388 20.82 18.69 0.16
C ASP A 388 19.76 19.63 0.77
N ASN A 389 19.24 20.59 -0.01
CA ASN A 389 18.38 21.65 0.50
C ASN A 389 17.24 22.02 -0.46
N PHE A 390 16.24 22.71 0.08
CA PHE A 390 15.17 23.39 -0.65
C PHE A 390 15.44 24.90 -0.70
N GLU A 391 15.43 25.48 -1.89
CA GLU A 391 15.53 26.93 -2.11
C GLU A 391 14.18 27.47 -2.57
N MET A 392 13.64 28.48 -1.87
CA MET A 392 12.35 29.07 -2.27
C MET A 392 12.56 29.99 -3.47
N LEU A 393 11.92 29.67 -4.60
CA LEU A 393 11.99 30.48 -5.82
C LEU A 393 10.90 31.56 -5.85
N GLN A 394 9.72 31.23 -5.33
CA GLN A 394 8.56 32.13 -5.37
C GLN A 394 7.57 31.82 -4.26
N SER A 395 6.84 32.84 -3.79
CA SER A 395 5.68 32.64 -2.92
C SER A 395 4.60 33.68 -3.13
N LYS A 396 3.36 33.32 -2.81
CA LYS A 396 2.22 34.23 -2.78
C LYS A 396 1.21 33.81 -1.72
N GLY A 397 0.86 34.75 -0.85
CA GLY A 397 -0.20 34.57 0.14
C GLY A 397 -1.60 34.57 -0.48
N TRP A 398 -2.56 33.94 0.21
CA TRP A 398 -3.96 33.95 -0.20
C TRP A 398 -4.56 35.35 -0.13
N SER A 399 -5.13 35.86 -1.24
CA SER A 399 -5.97 37.05 -1.22
C SER A 399 -7.35 36.74 -0.64
N THR A 400 -7.82 35.51 -0.85
CA THR A 400 -9.03 34.95 -0.24
C THR A 400 -8.67 33.61 0.41
N PRO A 401 -8.98 33.39 1.70
CA PRO A 401 -8.64 32.15 2.39
C PRO A 401 -9.11 30.91 1.63
N PHE A 402 -8.22 29.93 1.52
CA PHE A 402 -8.49 28.61 0.97
C PHE A 402 -9.58 27.91 1.81
N GLN A 403 -10.69 27.52 1.18
CA GLN A 403 -11.69 26.70 1.86
C GLN A 403 -11.27 25.24 1.83
N LEU A 404 -10.91 24.72 3.01
CA LEU A 404 -10.67 23.29 3.21
C LEU A 404 -11.88 22.50 2.72
N ARG A 405 -11.63 21.32 2.14
CA ARG A 405 -12.63 20.36 1.61
C ARG A 405 -13.33 20.76 0.32
N ASP A 406 -13.24 22.00 -0.12
CA ASP A 406 -13.70 22.39 -1.45
C ASP A 406 -12.68 21.97 -2.51
N TRP A 407 -13.18 21.61 -3.69
CA TRP A 407 -12.34 21.31 -4.84
C TRP A 407 -11.70 22.60 -5.38
N GLN A 408 -10.37 22.63 -5.34
CA GLN A 408 -9.57 23.72 -5.87
C GLN A 408 -8.84 23.27 -7.12
N HIS A 409 -8.83 24.13 -8.13
CA HIS A 409 -8.10 23.90 -9.37
C HIS A 409 -6.65 24.32 -9.20
N PHE A 410 -5.73 23.62 -9.86
CA PHE A 410 -4.35 24.09 -10.04
C PHE A 410 -3.92 23.92 -11.49
N GLU A 411 -3.04 24.81 -11.95
CA GLU A 411 -2.35 24.69 -13.23
C GLU A 411 -0.89 25.15 -13.07
N ILE A 412 0.02 24.34 -13.60
CA ILE A 412 1.44 24.67 -13.76
C ILE A 412 1.71 24.69 -15.26
N ARG A 413 2.17 25.82 -15.79
CA ARG A 413 2.57 25.96 -17.20
C ARG A 413 4.08 26.11 -17.28
N VAL A 414 4.70 25.31 -18.13
CA VAL A 414 6.13 25.38 -18.44
C VAL A 414 6.26 25.93 -19.87
N LEU A 415 6.83 27.13 -20.00
CA LEU A 415 6.90 27.90 -21.24
C LEU A 415 8.35 28.31 -21.51
N GLY A 416 9.12 27.41 -22.14
CA GLY A 416 10.55 27.65 -22.41
C GLY A 416 11.34 27.75 -21.11
N GLU A 417 11.87 28.95 -20.82
CA GLU A 417 12.75 29.21 -19.67
C GLU A 417 12.02 29.69 -18.42
N ASP A 418 10.68 29.82 -18.48
CA ASP A 418 9.84 30.27 -17.37
C ASP A 418 8.74 29.27 -17.03
N ALA A 419 8.36 29.24 -15.75
CA ALA A 419 7.19 28.54 -15.27
C ALA A 419 6.18 29.48 -14.59
N TYR A 420 4.91 29.09 -14.69
CA TYR A 420 3.78 29.83 -14.13
C TYR A 420 2.94 28.87 -13.29
N VAL A 421 2.54 29.32 -12.11
CA VAL A 421 1.69 28.54 -11.20
C VAL A 421 0.43 29.34 -10.90
N SER A 422 -0.73 28.70 -11.09
CA SER A 422 -2.01 29.17 -10.60
C SER A 422 -2.69 28.11 -9.74
N VAL A 423 -3.32 28.56 -8.66
CA VAL A 423 -4.06 27.72 -7.73
C VAL A 423 -5.29 28.48 -7.29
N ALA A 424 -6.48 27.88 -7.47
CA ALA A 424 -7.76 28.54 -7.29
C ALA A 424 -7.81 29.88 -8.06
N ASN A 425 -8.00 30.99 -7.35
CA ASN A 425 -8.01 32.34 -7.91
C ASN A 425 -6.64 33.04 -7.81
N GLU A 426 -5.62 32.36 -7.29
CA GLU A 426 -4.28 32.91 -7.17
C GLU A 426 -3.40 32.56 -8.37
N ARG A 427 -2.63 33.54 -8.82
CA ARG A 427 -1.55 33.38 -9.78
C ARG A 427 -0.28 33.95 -9.20
N LEU A 428 0.79 33.14 -9.22
CA LEU A 428 2.14 33.57 -8.86
C LEU A 428 2.75 34.37 -10.01
N SER A 429 3.64 35.30 -9.68
CA SER A 429 4.50 35.91 -10.69
C SER A 429 5.39 34.82 -11.30
N PRO A 430 5.72 34.91 -12.60
CA PRO A 430 6.54 33.91 -13.28
C PRO A 430 7.90 33.78 -12.59
N PHE A 431 8.49 32.59 -12.65
CA PHE A 431 9.83 32.34 -12.14
C PHE A 431 10.65 31.57 -13.16
N SER A 432 11.94 31.88 -13.20
CA SER A 432 12.86 31.27 -14.16
C SER A 432 13.19 29.83 -13.76
N ILE A 433 13.26 28.98 -14.77
CA ILE A 433 13.68 27.59 -14.71
C ILE A 433 14.85 27.35 -15.69
N LEU A 434 15.56 28.42 -16.05
CA LEU A 434 16.71 28.38 -16.96
C LEU A 434 17.74 27.33 -16.50
N GLY A 435 18.17 26.49 -17.44
CA GLY A 435 19.18 25.45 -17.19
C GLY A 435 18.64 24.17 -16.55
N ARG A 436 17.32 24.04 -16.35
CA ARG A 436 16.69 22.81 -15.86
C ARG A 436 16.11 21.97 -17.00
N ASP A 437 16.27 20.66 -16.90
CA ASP A 437 15.54 19.71 -17.73
C ASP A 437 14.11 19.53 -17.20
N MET A 438 13.14 19.95 -18.01
CA MET A 438 11.72 19.87 -17.68
C MET A 438 11.02 18.65 -18.30
N GLY A 439 11.74 17.79 -19.03
CA GLY A 439 11.25 16.50 -19.52
C GLY A 439 11.16 15.42 -18.43
N GLY A 440 11.63 15.73 -17.21
CA GLY A 440 11.58 14.85 -16.05
C GLY A 440 10.17 14.60 -15.51
N ALA A 441 10.01 13.50 -14.77
CA ALA A 441 8.71 13.06 -14.23
C ALA A 441 8.03 14.12 -13.32
N TRP A 442 6.71 13.96 -13.13
CA TRP A 442 5.92 14.78 -12.21
C TRP A 442 5.19 13.92 -11.18
N ALA A 443 4.78 14.53 -10.07
CA ALA A 443 4.17 13.86 -8.93
C ALA A 443 3.08 14.71 -8.28
N VAL A 444 2.25 14.03 -7.51
CA VAL A 444 1.40 14.63 -6.48
C VAL A 444 1.87 14.15 -5.10
N GLY A 445 1.68 14.99 -4.10
CA GLY A 445 2.10 14.67 -2.75
C GLY A 445 1.26 15.34 -1.67
N SER A 446 1.36 14.81 -0.45
CA SER A 446 0.67 15.36 0.72
C SER A 446 1.66 15.46 1.87
N PHE A 447 1.64 16.58 2.59
CA PHE A 447 2.50 16.76 3.75
C PHE A 447 2.10 15.81 4.88
N LYS A 448 3.07 15.38 5.69
CA LYS A 448 2.80 14.53 6.87
C LYS A 448 1.65 15.09 7.71
N GLY A 449 0.62 14.28 7.90
CA GLY A 449 -0.57 14.66 8.68
C GLY A 449 -1.72 15.24 7.85
N SER A 450 -1.45 15.73 6.65
CA SER A 450 -2.51 16.11 5.71
C SER A 450 -3.13 14.89 5.07
N VAL A 451 -4.39 15.02 4.66
CA VAL A 451 -5.00 14.12 3.69
C VAL A 451 -5.38 14.96 2.48
N THR A 452 -5.00 14.48 1.29
CA THR A 452 -5.30 15.17 0.04
C THR A 452 -6.03 14.23 -0.90
N LEU A 453 -7.14 14.69 -1.45
CA LEU A 453 -7.83 14.01 -2.54
C LEU A 453 -7.56 14.75 -3.84
N TRP A 454 -7.33 13.99 -4.91
CA TRP A 454 -6.92 14.48 -6.22
C TRP A 454 -7.86 13.95 -7.29
N ARG A 455 -8.19 14.78 -8.27
CA ARG A 455 -8.94 14.34 -9.46
C ARG A 455 -8.57 15.15 -10.70
N SER A 456 -9.04 14.70 -11.86
CA SER A 456 -8.81 15.40 -13.14
C SER A 456 -7.32 15.65 -13.47
N LEU A 457 -6.43 14.79 -12.93
CA LEU A 457 -4.99 14.91 -13.04
C LEU A 457 -4.48 14.65 -14.47
N SER A 458 -3.94 15.68 -15.13
CA SER A 458 -3.44 15.59 -16.50
C SER A 458 -2.15 16.38 -16.73
N ILE A 459 -1.35 15.90 -17.67
CA ILE A 459 -0.24 16.62 -18.27
C ILE A 459 -0.43 16.59 -19.79
N GLU A 460 -0.34 17.75 -20.45
CA GLU A 460 -0.61 17.87 -21.87
C GLU A 460 0.22 18.98 -22.54
N PRO A 461 0.60 18.83 -23.82
CA PRO A 461 1.23 19.89 -24.59
C PRO A 461 0.32 21.11 -24.66
N ILE A 462 0.90 22.31 -24.62
CA ILE A 462 0.18 23.54 -24.94
C ILE A 462 0.25 23.70 -26.46
N ARG A 463 -0.88 23.48 -27.13
CA ARG A 463 -1.01 23.78 -28.56
C ARG A 463 -1.57 25.19 -28.70
N ASP A 464 -0.91 25.98 -29.55
CA ASP A 464 -1.37 27.31 -29.95
C ASP A 464 -2.70 27.25 -30.73
#